data_AF-A0A3C0VM42-F1
#
_entry.id   AF-A0A3C0VM42-F1
#
_cell.length_a   1.000
_cell.length_b   1.000
_cell.length_c   1.000
_cell.angle_alpha   90.00
_cell.angle_beta   90.00
_cell.angle_gamma   90.00
#
_symmetry.space_group_name_H-M   'P 1'
#
loop_
_entity.id
_entity.type
_entity.pdbx_description
1 polymer ?
#
loop_
_entity_poly.entity_id
_entity_poly.type
_entity_poly.pdbx_seq_one_letter_code
_entity_poly.pdbx_strand_id
1 'polypeptide(L)' 'TEPAINELVAHLAEQGHEHVAVLAGPETSMVNLIRMANIEKALKAHNLKMVSKANGDFLHASGGPALREIMASG' A
#
# COMPACT_ATOMS: atom_id res chain seq x y z
N THR A 1 -11.30 1.23 -6.49
CA THR A 1 -12.51 1.17 -5.62
C THR A 1 -12.25 0.16 -4.52
N GLU A 2 -13.05 0.13 -3.45
CA GLU A 2 -12.86 -0.83 -2.35
C GLU A 2 -12.87 -2.31 -2.81
N PRO A 3 -13.79 -2.76 -3.70
CA PRO A 3 -13.78 -4.15 -4.18
C PRO A 3 -12.48 -4.55 -4.88
N ALA A 4 -11.95 -3.69 -5.76
CA ALA A 4 -10.71 -3.95 -6.47
C ALA A 4 -9.48 -3.99 -5.54
N ILE A 5 -9.49 -3.20 -4.45
CA ILE A 5 -8.42 -3.24 -3.43
C ILE A 5 -8.48 -4.57 -2.67
N ASN A 6 -9.69 -5.01 -2.31
CA ASN A 6 -9.87 -6.28 -1.62
C ASN A 6 -9.43 -7.47 -2.49
N GLU A 7 -9.78 -7.46 -3.79
CA GLU A 7 -9.34 -8.48 -4.75
C GLU A 7 -7.82 -8.52 -4.90
N LEU A 8 -7.18 -7.35 -5.02
CA LEU A 8 -5.71 -7.26 -5.07
C LEU A 8 -5.06 -7.86 -3.82
N VAL A 9 -5.55 -7.51 -2.63
CA VAL A 9 -4.98 -8.04 -1.38
C VAL A 9 -5.23 -9.53 -1.22
N ALA A 10 -6.44 -10.01 -1.59
CA ALA A 10 -6.74 -11.44 -1.60
C ALA A 10 -5.77 -12.20 -2.51
N HIS A 11 -5.50 -11.67 -3.71
CA HIS A 11 -4.55 -12.27 -4.64
C HIS A 11 -3.13 -12.37 -4.07
N LEU A 12 -2.67 -11.33 -3.36
CA LEU A 12 -1.37 -11.38 -2.67
C LEU A 12 -1.36 -12.43 -1.54
N ALA A 13 -2.46 -12.56 -0.80
CA ALA A 13 -2.61 -13.58 0.24
C ALA A 13 -2.54 -15.00 -0.35
N GLU A 14 -3.25 -15.24 -1.46
CA GLU A 14 -3.28 -16.52 -2.18
C GLU A 14 -1.91 -16.92 -2.72
N GLN A 15 -1.06 -15.94 -3.05
CA GLN A 15 0.34 -16.14 -3.43
C GLN A 15 1.26 -16.47 -2.25
N GLY A 16 0.75 -16.45 -1.02
CA GLY A 16 1.52 -16.74 0.19
C GLY A 16 2.29 -15.54 0.74
N HIS A 17 1.97 -14.31 0.32
CA HIS A 17 2.57 -13.12 0.92
C HIS A 17 1.98 -12.86 2.31
N GLU A 18 2.86 -12.64 3.29
CA GLU A 18 2.48 -12.29 4.67
C GLU A 18 2.77 -10.81 5.00
N HIS A 19 3.71 -10.20 4.28
CA HIS A 19 4.24 -8.87 4.55
C HIS A 19 4.12 -7.99 3.30
N VAL A 20 3.57 -6.79 3.46
CA VAL A 20 3.34 -5.84 2.36
C VAL A 20 3.93 -4.49 2.69
N ALA A 21 4.70 -3.94 1.76
CA ALA A 21 5.09 -2.54 1.76
C ALA A 21 4.16 -1.76 0.82
N VAL A 22 3.79 -0.53 1.20
CA VAL A 22 2.84 0.29 0.46
C VAL A 22 3.48 1.60 0.01
N LEU A 23 3.47 1.87 -1.30
CA LEU A 23 3.76 3.19 -1.86
C LEU A 23 2.44 3.97 -1.97
N ALA A 24 2.25 4.93 -1.08
CA ALA A 24 1.08 5.79 -1.01
C ALA A 24 1.27 7.07 -1.85
N GLY A 25 0.17 7.77 -2.12
CA GLY A 25 0.20 9.14 -2.64
C GLY A 25 0.38 10.19 -1.54
N PRO A 26 0.22 11.48 -1.87
CA PRO A 26 0.34 12.56 -0.90
C PRO A 26 -0.82 12.52 0.10
N GLU A 27 -0.52 12.81 1.37
CA GLU A 27 -1.49 12.76 2.47
C GLU A 27 -2.56 13.85 2.39
N THR A 28 -2.31 14.91 1.61
CA THR A 28 -3.28 15.98 1.34
C THR A 28 -4.39 15.55 0.36
N SER A 29 -4.24 14.40 -0.31
CA SER A 29 -5.23 13.90 -1.27
C SER A 29 -6.30 13.06 -0.59
N MET A 30 -7.55 13.53 -0.61
CA MET A 30 -8.70 12.75 -0.10
C MET A 30 -8.82 11.37 -0.75
N VAL A 31 -8.51 11.26 -2.05
CA VAL A 31 -8.51 9.97 -2.76
C VAL A 31 -7.45 9.03 -2.22
N ASN A 32 -6.25 9.54 -1.90
CA ASN A 32 -5.20 8.76 -1.27
C ASN A 32 -5.62 8.27 0.11
N LEU A 33 -6.16 9.16 0.96
CA LEU A 33 -6.60 8.81 2.31
C LEU A 33 -7.64 7.68 2.30
N ILE A 34 -8.67 7.77 1.44
CA ILE A 34 -9.68 6.72 1.30
C ILE A 34 -9.05 5.41 0.77
N ARG A 35 -8.12 5.50 -0.18
CA ARG A 35 -7.43 4.33 -0.73
C ARG A 35 -6.60 3.62 0.34
N MET A 36 -5.87 4.36 1.17
CA MET A 36 -5.04 3.80 2.24
C MET A 36 -5.90 3.14 3.32
N ALA A 37 -7.01 3.76 3.73
CA ALA A 37 -7.95 3.16 4.67
C ALA A 37 -8.51 1.82 4.16
N ASN A 38 -8.85 1.75 2.86
CA ASN A 38 -9.33 0.52 2.24
C ASN A 38 -8.24 -0.56 2.13
N ILE A 39 -6.99 -0.17 1.85
CA ILE A 39 -5.84 -1.10 1.83
C ILE A 39 -5.62 -1.67 3.23
N GLU A 40 -5.54 -0.83 4.27
CA GLU A 40 -5.35 -1.27 5.65
C GLU A 40 -6.46 -2.23 6.09
N LYS A 41 -7.72 -1.93 5.76
CA LYS A 41 -8.87 -2.80 6.02
C LYS A 41 -8.73 -4.16 5.32
N ALA A 42 -8.35 -4.16 4.04
CA ALA A 42 -8.19 -5.38 3.26
C ALA A 42 -7.01 -6.23 3.76
N LEU A 43 -5.86 -5.63 4.04
CA LEU A 43 -4.69 -6.33 4.60
C LEU A 43 -5.06 -7.06 5.89
N LYS A 44 -5.78 -6.37 6.79
CA LYS A 44 -6.28 -6.97 8.03
C LYS A 44 -7.24 -8.12 7.77
N ALA A 45 -8.14 -8.02 6.79
CA ALA A 45 -9.11 -9.06 6.48
C ALA A 45 -8.47 -10.35 5.95
N HIS A 46 -7.33 -10.23 5.26
CA HIS A 46 -6.61 -11.36 4.66
C HIS A 46 -5.38 -11.81 5.47
N ASN A 47 -5.17 -11.28 6.68
CA ASN A 47 -4.03 -11.57 7.56
C ASN A 47 -2.66 -11.16 7.00
N LEU A 48 -2.59 -10.13 6.14
CA LEU A 48 -1.33 -9.54 5.70
C LEU A 48 -0.94 -8.39 6.64
N LYS A 49 0.36 -8.28 6.91
CA LYS A 49 0.92 -7.20 7.73
C LYS A 49 1.55 -6.14 6.83
N MET A 50 1.10 -4.89 7.00
CA MET A 50 1.83 -3.75 6.42
C MET A 50 3.14 -3.56 7.19
N VAL A 51 4.28 -3.72 6.52
CA VAL A 51 5.61 -3.60 7.14
C VAL A 51 6.23 -2.23 6.95
N SER A 52 5.87 -1.52 5.88
CA SER A 52 6.32 -0.16 5.65
C SER A 52 5.37 0.58 4.72
N LYS A 53 5.36 1.90 4.85
CA LYS A 53 4.60 2.82 4.01
C LYS A 53 5.47 4.03 3.71
N ALA A 54 5.60 4.39 2.44
CA ALA A 54 6.23 5.64 2.02
C ALA A 54 5.27 6.43 1.14
N ASN A 55 5.34 7.75 1.20
CA ASN A 55 4.46 8.64 0.44
C ASN A 55 5.21 9.21 -0.78
N GLY A 56 4.62 9.08 -1.96
CA GLY A 56 4.96 9.85 -3.15
C GLY A 56 3.99 11.01 -3.36
N ASP A 57 4.10 11.68 -4.51
CA ASP A 57 3.26 12.82 -4.92
C ASP A 57 2.48 12.55 -6.22
N PHE A 58 2.38 11.28 -6.63
CA PHE A 58 1.85 10.78 -7.91
C PHE A 58 2.69 11.07 -9.16
N LEU A 59 3.77 11.85 -9.05
CA LEU A 59 4.72 12.00 -10.15
C LEU A 59 5.66 10.80 -10.21
N HIS A 60 6.06 10.41 -11.40
CA HIS A 60 7.02 9.32 -11.59
C HIS A 60 8.33 9.58 -10.83
N ALA A 61 8.73 10.84 -10.70
CA ALA A 61 9.97 11.24 -10.02
C ALA A 61 9.97 10.93 -8.52
N SER A 62 8.81 10.91 -7.86
CA SER A 62 8.72 10.63 -6.41
C SER A 62 8.68 9.14 -6.09
N GLY A 63 8.33 8.28 -7.06
CA GLY A 63 8.26 6.84 -6.85
C GLY A 63 9.60 6.20 -6.51
N GLY A 64 10.68 6.60 -7.20
CA GLY A 64 12.03 6.08 -6.95
C GLY A 64 12.55 6.37 -5.53
N PRO A 65 12.55 7.64 -5.07
CA PRO A 65 12.87 7.98 -3.69
C PRO A 65 12.03 7.22 -2.64
N ALA A 66 10.72 7.17 -2.81
CA ALA A 66 9.84 6.51 -1.84
C ALA A 66 10.02 4.98 -1.81
N LEU A 67 10.33 4.34 -2.95
CA LEU A 67 10.69 2.92 -2.97
C LEU A 67 12.01 2.66 -2.23
N ARG A 68 13.01 3.56 -2.35
CA ARG A 68 14.26 3.42 -1.58
C ARG A 68 14.02 3.52 -0.07
N GLU A 69 13.11 4.37 0.37
CA GLU A 69 12.70 4.47 1.77
C GLU A 69 12.09 3.15 2.28
N ILE A 70 11.18 2.55 1.50
CA ILE A 70 10.62 1.22 1.77
C ILE A 70 11.75 0.18 1.93
N MET A 71 12.69 0.14 0.99
CA MET A 71 13.78 -0.85 1.00
C MET A 71 14.76 -0.66 2.16
N ALA A 72 14.91 0.57 2.67
CA ALA A 72 15.76 0.88 3.82
C ALA A 72 15.11 0.57 5.17
N SER A 73 13.80 0.28 5.19
CA SER A 73 13.00 0.05 6.41
C SER A 73 12.83 -1.43 6.81
N GLY A 74 13.38 -2.36 6.02
CA GLY A 74 13.41 -3.80 6.32
C GLY A 74 14.74 -4.23 6.92
#